data_AF-A0A958NMN0-F1
#
_entry.id   AF-A0A958NMN0-F1
#
_cell.length_a   1.000
_cell.length_b   1.000
_cell.length_c   1.000
_cell.angle_alpha   90.00
_cell.angle_beta   90.00
_cell.angle_gamma   90.00
#
_symmetry.space_group_name_H-M   'P 1'
#
loop_
_entity.id
_entity.type
_entity.pdbx_description
1 polymer ?
#
loop_
_entity_poly.entity_id
_entity_poly.type
_entity_poly.pdbx_seq_one_letter_code
_entity_poly.pdbx_strand_id
1 'polypeptide(L)'
;MKKHAINILFCCLVYSLAAQNAAADLNMVRQSFMNAGQIGFEVEVYHYPTKNSGGELLSKGVMRKSGDNYYSSFRNDKMILNKSKGTVIIDENYKEVTYFPPGKSKQEPQQMSLPDSLFDRFEYAGKVNGLKKYAYRSDDDQAAILKTELFINENNQLHKLIYYYNKDSKEVSYNAYKVEILYKNIMTANISKDYFDISDIISWSNNKVHLTKKYSGYTLLH
;
A
#
# COMPACT_ATOMS: atom_id res chain seq x y z
N MET A 1 41.78 -41.06 -23.44
CA MET A 1 40.72 -41.02 -22.42
C MET A 1 40.16 -39.60 -22.35
N LYS A 2 38.88 -39.42 -22.72
CA LYS A 2 38.21 -38.11 -22.82
C LYS A 2 37.78 -37.63 -21.43
N LYS A 3 38.21 -36.43 -21.01
CA LYS A 3 37.73 -35.74 -19.80
C LYS A 3 36.73 -34.65 -20.20
N HIS A 4 35.44 -34.93 -20.10
CA HIS A 4 34.37 -33.92 -20.17
C HIS A 4 33.41 -34.15 -19.01
N ALA A 5 33.66 -33.51 -17.87
CA ALA A 5 32.74 -33.55 -16.73
C ALA A 5 32.97 -32.41 -15.72
N ILE A 6 33.19 -31.17 -16.15
CA ILE A 6 33.14 -30.01 -15.23
C ILE A 6 32.58 -28.82 -16.00
N ASN A 7 31.25 -28.71 -16.10
CA ASN A 7 30.60 -27.44 -16.48
C ASN A 7 29.12 -27.31 -16.08
N ILE A 8 28.56 -28.24 -15.29
CA ILE A 8 27.14 -28.20 -14.89
C ILE A 8 26.94 -27.59 -13.48
N LEU A 9 28.01 -27.43 -12.68
CA LEU A 9 27.88 -26.97 -11.29
C LEU A 9 27.80 -25.44 -11.13
N PHE A 10 28.09 -24.65 -12.18
CA PHE A 10 28.15 -23.19 -12.06
C PHE A 10 26.78 -22.50 -12.27
N CYS A 11 25.83 -23.13 -12.96
CA CYS A 11 24.50 -22.55 -13.16
C CYS A 11 23.69 -22.50 -11.85
N CYS A 12 23.79 -23.50 -10.97
CA CYS A 12 22.98 -23.53 -9.75
C CYS A 12 23.42 -22.52 -8.68
N LEU A 13 24.68 -22.09 -8.68
CA LEU A 13 25.22 -21.14 -7.69
C LEU A 13 24.85 -19.68 -7.98
N VAL A 14 24.56 -19.32 -9.23
CA VAL A 14 24.19 -17.93 -9.59
C VAL A 14 22.72 -17.66 -9.24
N TYR A 15 21.84 -18.67 -9.37
CA TYR A 15 20.43 -18.52 -8.99
C TYR A 15 20.22 -18.40 -7.47
N SER A 16 21.04 -19.07 -6.65
CA SER A 16 20.93 -18.96 -5.19
C SER A 16 21.33 -17.58 -4.66
N LEU A 17 22.29 -16.90 -5.29
CA LEU A 17 22.68 -15.52 -4.94
C LEU A 17 21.59 -14.50 -5.27
N ALA A 18 20.90 -14.65 -6.40
CA ALA A 18 19.81 -13.75 -6.77
C ALA A 18 18.59 -13.88 -5.84
N ALA A 19 18.26 -15.10 -5.41
CA ALA A 19 17.15 -15.37 -4.49
C ALA A 19 17.42 -14.87 -3.06
N GLN A 20 18.65 -15.01 -2.54
CA GLN A 20 19.01 -14.50 -1.20
C GLN A 20 18.91 -12.98 -1.11
N ASN A 21 19.27 -12.26 -2.18
CA ASN A 21 19.16 -10.80 -2.21
C ASN A 21 17.70 -10.32 -2.20
N ALA A 22 16.78 -11.09 -2.78
CA ALA A 22 15.36 -10.72 -2.81
C ALA A 22 14.73 -10.70 -1.42
N ALA A 23 14.89 -11.77 -0.63
CA ALA A 23 14.35 -11.83 0.72
C ALA A 23 14.93 -10.74 1.63
N ALA A 24 16.24 -10.47 1.52
CA ALA A 24 16.91 -9.43 2.29
C ALA A 24 16.41 -8.02 1.91
N ASP A 25 16.32 -7.71 0.61
CA ASP A 25 15.84 -6.43 0.11
C ASP A 25 14.38 -6.17 0.53
N LEU A 26 13.52 -7.17 0.38
CA LEU A 26 12.11 -7.08 0.76
C LEU A 26 11.93 -6.96 2.28
N ASN A 27 12.78 -7.63 3.08
CA ASN A 27 12.80 -7.43 4.52
C ASN A 27 13.22 -5.99 4.87
N MET A 28 14.18 -5.39 4.17
CA MET A 28 14.54 -3.98 4.39
C MET A 28 13.39 -3.02 4.02
N VAL A 29 12.66 -3.30 2.95
CA VAL A 29 11.45 -2.55 2.60
C VAL A 29 10.40 -2.70 3.71
N ARG A 30 10.16 -3.92 4.20
CA ARG A 30 9.26 -4.19 5.32
C ARG A 30 9.67 -3.39 6.57
N GLN A 31 10.95 -3.41 6.93
CA GLN A 31 11.45 -2.65 8.08
C GLN A 31 11.29 -1.13 7.90
N SER A 32 11.60 -0.61 6.72
CA SER A 32 11.49 0.82 6.43
C SER A 32 10.05 1.31 6.33
N PHE A 33 9.10 0.45 5.94
CA PHE A 33 7.70 0.83 5.75
C PHE A 33 6.80 0.47 6.94
N MET A 34 6.83 -0.78 7.38
CA MET A 34 5.95 -1.31 8.44
C MET A 34 6.47 -0.94 9.83
N ASN A 35 7.79 -1.09 10.04
CA ASN A 35 8.41 -0.97 11.36
C ASN A 35 9.01 0.41 11.62
N ALA A 36 8.91 1.33 10.67
CA ALA A 36 9.30 2.71 10.89
C ALA A 36 8.43 3.34 12.00
N GLY A 37 9.11 3.93 12.99
CA GLY A 37 8.46 4.69 14.05
C GLY A 37 7.67 5.87 13.48
N GLN A 38 8.17 6.52 12.43
CA GLN A 38 7.46 7.53 11.65
C GLN A 38 7.76 7.36 10.17
N ILE A 39 6.72 7.42 9.33
CA ILE A 39 6.91 7.46 7.89
C ILE A 39 5.78 8.16 7.15
N GLY A 40 6.12 8.91 6.11
CA GLY A 40 5.18 9.66 5.30
C GLY A 40 5.54 9.64 3.83
N PHE A 41 4.51 9.63 2.99
CA PHE A 41 4.63 9.59 1.53
C PHE A 41 3.64 10.56 0.89
N GLU A 42 4.07 11.20 -0.18
CA GLU A 42 3.14 11.65 -1.21
C GLU A 42 2.93 10.51 -2.20
N VAL A 43 1.73 10.42 -2.73
CA VAL A 43 1.34 9.30 -3.59
C VAL A 43 0.59 9.81 -4.81
N GLU A 44 0.91 9.22 -5.95
CA GLU A 44 0.15 9.41 -7.18
C GLU A 44 -0.34 8.05 -7.67
N VAL A 45 -1.63 7.95 -7.92
CA VAL A 45 -2.28 6.74 -8.39
C VAL A 45 -2.66 6.96 -9.84
N TYR A 46 -2.14 6.13 -10.73
CA TYR A 46 -2.44 6.11 -12.14
C TYR A 46 -3.26 4.87 -12.49
N HIS A 47 -4.31 5.07 -13.27
CA HIS A 47 -5.17 4.04 -13.80
C HIS A 47 -4.87 3.81 -15.27
N TYR A 48 -4.89 2.56 -15.70
CA TYR A 48 -4.70 2.16 -17.09
C TYR A 48 -5.90 1.29 -17.49
N PRO A 49 -6.90 1.84 -18.20
CA PRO A 49 -8.10 1.09 -18.56
C PRO A 49 -7.81 -0.14 -19.44
N THR A 50 -6.80 -0.04 -20.31
CA THR A 50 -6.41 -1.12 -21.23
C THR A 50 -4.90 -1.33 -21.23
N LYS A 51 -4.45 -2.41 -21.87
CA LYS A 51 -3.02 -2.74 -21.98
C LYS A 51 -2.23 -1.68 -22.75
N ASN A 52 -2.87 -1.02 -23.72
CA ASN A 52 -2.23 -0.09 -24.64
C ASN A 52 -2.57 1.38 -24.34
N SER A 53 -3.38 1.67 -23.32
CA SER A 53 -3.69 3.04 -22.93
C SER A 53 -2.51 3.68 -22.21
N GLY A 54 -2.38 5.00 -22.34
CA GLY A 54 -1.55 5.79 -21.43
C GLY A 54 -2.08 5.70 -19.99
N GLY A 55 -1.23 6.05 -19.03
CA GLY A 55 -1.63 6.15 -17.64
C GLY A 55 -2.41 7.43 -17.40
N GLU A 56 -3.61 7.31 -16.85
CA GLU A 56 -4.45 8.42 -16.45
C GLU A 56 -4.27 8.66 -14.95
N LEU A 57 -3.94 9.88 -14.54
CA LEU A 57 -3.83 10.21 -13.12
C LEU A 57 -5.22 10.13 -12.48
N LEU A 58 -5.42 9.12 -11.62
CA LEU A 58 -6.66 8.92 -10.90
C LEU A 58 -6.74 9.81 -9.66
N SER A 59 -5.64 9.89 -8.90
CA SER A 59 -5.59 10.67 -7.67
C SER A 59 -4.18 11.03 -7.27
N LYS A 60 -4.05 12.14 -6.56
CA LYS A 60 -2.91 12.41 -5.68
C LYS A 60 -3.36 12.25 -4.24
N GLY A 61 -2.42 11.99 -3.35
CA GLY A 61 -2.73 11.79 -1.95
C GLY A 61 -1.52 11.87 -1.07
N VAL A 62 -1.77 11.68 0.22
CA VAL A 62 -0.75 11.63 1.25
C VAL A 62 -1.05 10.48 2.19
N MET A 63 0.01 9.85 2.66
CA MET A 63 -0.03 8.83 3.70
C MET A 63 0.95 9.24 4.79
N ARG A 64 0.55 9.13 6.06
CA ARG A 64 1.40 9.42 7.23
C ARG A 64 1.18 8.35 8.29
N LYS A 65 2.24 7.91 8.93
CA LYS A 65 2.23 6.94 10.04
C LYS A 65 3.15 7.44 11.14
N SER A 66 2.71 7.36 12.39
CA SER A 66 3.54 7.64 13.56
C SER A 66 3.15 6.69 14.69
N GLY A 67 4.02 5.72 14.98
CA GLY A 67 3.71 4.59 15.84
C GLY A 67 2.49 3.84 15.30
N ASP A 68 1.49 3.65 16.14
CA ASP A 68 0.23 3.00 15.78
C ASP A 68 -0.83 3.95 15.19
N ASN A 69 -0.49 5.23 14.98
CA ASN A 69 -1.39 6.18 14.35
C ASN A 69 -1.13 6.24 12.86
N TYR A 70 -2.20 6.42 12.10
CA TYR A 70 -2.15 6.43 10.65
C TYR A 70 -3.13 7.46 10.07
N TYR A 71 -2.72 8.10 8.99
CA TYR A 71 -3.51 9.06 8.24
C TYR A 71 -3.33 8.79 6.74
N SER A 72 -4.44 8.80 6.02
CA SER A 72 -4.42 8.93 4.57
C SER A 72 -5.47 9.88 4.05
N SER A 73 -5.15 10.52 2.94
CA SER A 73 -6.10 11.24 2.11
C SER A 73 -5.86 10.91 0.65
N PHE A 74 -6.89 10.38 0.00
CA PHE A 74 -6.91 10.01 -1.41
C PHE A 74 -8.16 10.57 -2.05
N ARG A 75 -8.00 11.48 -3.01
CA ARG A 75 -9.13 12.09 -3.71
C ARG A 75 -10.11 12.73 -2.70
N ASN A 76 -11.25 12.08 -2.48
CA ASN A 76 -12.35 12.52 -1.63
C ASN A 76 -12.50 11.64 -0.38
N ASP A 77 -11.60 10.68 -0.18
CA ASP A 77 -11.61 9.78 0.95
C ASP A 77 -10.48 10.13 1.92
N LYS A 78 -10.81 10.19 3.19
CA LYS A 78 -9.85 10.37 4.28
C LYS A 78 -10.00 9.27 5.28
N MET A 79 -8.89 8.82 5.84
CA MET A 79 -8.87 7.88 6.94
C MET A 79 -7.91 8.38 8.00
N ILE A 80 -8.37 8.42 9.24
CA ILE A 80 -7.56 8.73 10.41
C ILE A 80 -7.72 7.58 11.39
N LEU A 81 -6.64 6.85 11.64
CA LEU A 81 -6.52 5.91 12.74
C LEU A 81 -5.75 6.59 13.86
N ASN A 82 -6.43 6.78 14.99
CA ASN A 82 -5.82 7.16 16.24
C ASN A 82 -5.92 5.98 17.21
N LYS A 83 -4.79 5.38 17.60
CA LYS A 83 -4.77 4.16 18.43
C LYS A 83 -5.60 4.28 19.71
N SER A 84 -5.61 5.47 20.31
CA SER A 84 -6.32 5.73 21.57
C SER A 84 -7.78 6.16 21.39
N LYS A 85 -8.13 6.77 20.25
CA LYS A 85 -9.45 7.37 20.03
C LYS A 85 -10.33 6.63 19.03
N GLY A 86 -9.77 5.75 18.20
CA GLY A 86 -10.50 4.96 17.21
C GLY A 86 -10.10 5.28 15.78
N THR A 87 -10.88 4.77 14.82
CA THR A 87 -10.69 5.01 13.39
C THR A 87 -11.86 5.82 12.85
N VAL A 88 -11.55 6.84 12.05
CA VAL A 88 -12.52 7.64 11.32
C VAL A 88 -12.23 7.50 9.84
N ILE A 89 -13.24 7.15 9.06
CA ILE A 89 -13.21 7.19 7.59
C ILE A 89 -14.22 8.24 7.14
N ILE A 90 -13.81 9.12 6.24
CA ILE A 90 -14.64 10.20 5.70
C ILE A 90 -14.72 9.99 4.20
N ASP A 91 -15.94 9.84 3.68
CA ASP A 91 -16.23 9.89 2.25
C ASP A 91 -16.84 11.26 1.93
N GLU A 92 -16.09 12.10 1.23
CA GLU A 92 -16.55 13.45 0.88
C GLU A 92 -17.55 13.46 -0.28
N ASN A 93 -17.66 12.38 -1.07
CA ASN A 93 -18.65 12.25 -2.15
C ASN A 93 -20.05 12.00 -1.58
N TYR A 94 -20.17 10.97 -0.71
CA TYR A 94 -21.45 10.59 -0.13
C TYR A 94 -21.80 11.36 1.14
N LYS A 95 -20.86 12.19 1.64
CA LYS A 95 -21.01 12.91 2.90
C LYS A 95 -21.25 11.94 4.05
N GLU A 96 -20.39 10.94 4.15
CA GLU A 96 -20.45 9.92 5.19
C GLU A 96 -19.20 9.96 6.06
N VAL A 97 -19.38 9.71 7.34
CA VAL A 97 -18.30 9.51 8.30
C VAL A 97 -18.54 8.19 9.00
N THR A 98 -17.64 7.23 8.84
CA THR A 98 -17.68 5.95 9.55
C THR A 98 -16.72 6.00 10.72
N TYR A 99 -17.21 5.67 11.92
CA TYR A 99 -16.39 5.62 13.12
C TYR A 99 -16.32 4.21 13.70
N PHE A 100 -15.10 3.70 13.87
CA PHE A 100 -14.83 2.48 14.61
C PHE A 100 -14.15 2.79 15.95
N PRO A 101 -14.68 2.32 17.08
CA PRO A 101 -14.02 2.52 18.36
C PRO A 101 -12.68 1.79 18.47
N PRO A 102 -11.79 2.19 19.39
CA PRO A 102 -10.51 1.55 19.62
C PRO A 102 -10.64 0.02 19.76
N GLY A 103 -9.75 -0.72 19.09
CA GLY A 103 -9.70 -2.18 19.14
C GLY A 103 -10.82 -2.91 18.38
N LYS A 104 -11.77 -2.19 17.77
CA LYS A 104 -12.85 -2.80 16.95
C LYS A 104 -12.68 -2.60 15.45
N SER A 105 -11.65 -1.90 15.01
CA SER A 105 -11.36 -1.80 13.58
C SER A 105 -10.94 -3.18 13.05
N LYS A 106 -11.86 -3.86 12.34
CA LYS A 106 -11.52 -5.03 11.52
C LYS A 106 -10.76 -4.64 10.24
N GLN A 107 -10.79 -3.35 9.92
CA GLN A 107 -10.14 -2.74 8.77
C GLN A 107 -9.02 -1.84 9.29
N GLU A 108 -7.97 -2.45 9.86
CA GLU A 108 -6.67 -1.78 9.70
C GLU A 108 -6.47 -1.58 8.19
N PRO A 109 -5.94 -0.45 7.72
CA PRO A 109 -5.82 -0.20 6.30
C PRO A 109 -4.82 -1.18 5.69
N GLN A 110 -5.32 -2.36 5.32
CA GLN A 110 -4.67 -3.35 4.47
C GLN A 110 -4.36 -2.77 3.08
N GLN A 111 -4.78 -1.54 2.81
CA GLN A 111 -4.55 -0.83 1.56
C GLN A 111 -3.14 -0.22 1.45
N MET A 112 -2.34 -0.22 2.53
CA MET A 112 -0.94 0.21 2.45
C MET A 112 0.07 -0.86 2.74
N SER A 113 -0.24 -1.76 3.68
CA SER A 113 0.60 -2.91 3.89
C SER A 113 0.33 -3.85 2.73
N LEU A 114 1.32 -4.06 1.86
CA LEU A 114 1.40 -5.35 1.18
C LEU A 114 1.23 -6.39 2.28
N PRO A 115 0.22 -7.28 2.21
CA PRO A 115 0.06 -8.32 3.21
C PRO A 115 1.41 -8.94 3.50
N ASP A 116 1.75 -9.15 4.77
CA ASP A 116 3.09 -9.65 5.12
C ASP A 116 3.43 -10.94 4.36
N SER A 117 2.40 -11.74 4.08
CA SER A 117 2.45 -12.96 3.27
C SER A 117 2.79 -12.75 1.79
N LEU A 118 2.56 -11.56 1.23
CA LEU A 118 2.94 -11.26 -0.16
C LEU A 118 4.44 -11.06 -0.30
N PHE A 119 5.10 -10.45 0.70
CA PHE A 119 6.55 -10.20 0.64
C PHE A 119 7.37 -11.48 0.44
N ASP A 120 6.92 -12.59 1.03
CA ASP A 120 7.63 -13.87 0.91
C ASP A 120 7.38 -14.55 -0.46
N ARG A 121 6.46 -14.02 -1.28
CA ARG A 121 6.08 -14.55 -2.61
C ARG A 121 6.62 -13.71 -3.77
N PHE A 122 7.32 -12.61 -3.49
CA PHE A 122 7.92 -11.79 -4.53
C PHE A 122 9.25 -12.38 -5.00
N GLU A 123 9.42 -12.45 -6.32
CA GLU A 123 10.65 -12.88 -6.96
C GLU A 123 11.36 -11.69 -7.60
N TYR A 124 12.69 -11.70 -7.60
CA TYR A 124 13.46 -10.68 -8.29
C TYR A 124 13.27 -10.80 -9.81
N ALA A 125 12.75 -9.74 -10.42
CA ALA A 125 12.40 -9.66 -11.83
C ALA A 125 13.31 -8.71 -12.63
N GLY A 126 14.49 -8.40 -12.11
CA GLY A 126 15.53 -7.60 -12.78
C GLY A 126 15.59 -6.14 -12.32
N LYS A 127 16.23 -5.29 -13.14
CA LYS A 127 16.41 -3.86 -12.89
C LYS A 127 15.79 -3.05 -14.03
N VAL A 128 15.02 -2.01 -13.72
CA VAL A 128 14.39 -1.12 -14.70
C VAL A 128 14.63 0.32 -14.29
N ASN A 129 15.23 1.13 -15.17
CA ASN A 129 15.52 2.55 -14.92
C ASN A 129 16.20 2.81 -13.57
N GLY A 130 17.19 2.00 -13.20
CA GLY A 130 17.89 2.15 -11.93
C GLY A 130 17.20 1.47 -10.72
N LEU A 131 15.94 1.04 -10.84
CA LEU A 131 15.18 0.45 -9.75
C LEU A 131 15.24 -1.08 -9.79
N LYS A 132 15.44 -1.73 -8.64
CA LYS A 132 15.25 -3.17 -8.51
C LYS A 132 13.75 -3.47 -8.61
N LYS A 133 13.41 -4.46 -9.43
CA LYS A 133 12.03 -4.87 -9.69
C LYS A 133 11.79 -6.26 -9.10
N TYR A 134 10.68 -6.39 -8.40
CA TYR A 134 10.16 -7.66 -7.89
C TYR A 134 8.77 -7.89 -8.46
N ALA A 135 8.42 -9.15 -8.68
CA ALA A 135 7.09 -9.51 -9.16
C ALA A 135 6.53 -10.68 -8.35
N TYR A 136 5.24 -10.61 -8.11
CA TYR A 136 4.42 -11.68 -7.58
C TYR A 136 3.32 -11.97 -8.59
N ARG A 137 2.98 -13.24 -8.80
CA ARG A 137 1.86 -13.70 -9.64
C ARG A 137 0.93 -14.57 -8.82
N SER A 138 -0.37 -14.33 -8.95
CA SER A 138 -1.37 -15.22 -8.36
C SER A 138 -1.30 -16.61 -8.99
N ASP A 139 -1.43 -17.64 -8.16
CA ASP A 139 -1.58 -19.03 -8.62
C ASP A 139 -3.04 -19.31 -9.05
N ASP A 140 -3.97 -18.46 -8.61
CA ASP A 140 -5.39 -18.49 -9.00
C ASP A 140 -5.62 -17.50 -10.14
N ASP A 141 -6.05 -18.02 -11.29
CA ASP A 141 -6.34 -17.25 -12.50
C ASP A 141 -7.67 -16.50 -12.42
N GLN A 142 -8.52 -16.79 -11.43
CA GLN A 142 -9.77 -16.07 -11.14
C GLN A 142 -9.58 -14.97 -10.10
N ALA A 143 -8.39 -14.89 -9.48
CA ALA A 143 -8.09 -13.85 -8.49
C ALA A 143 -8.26 -12.44 -9.10
N ALA A 144 -8.79 -11.51 -8.29
CA ALA A 144 -8.97 -10.12 -8.71
C ALA A 144 -7.67 -9.44 -9.17
N ILE A 145 -6.54 -9.78 -8.53
CA ILE A 145 -5.21 -9.30 -8.86
C ILE A 145 -4.38 -10.49 -9.34
N LEU A 146 -4.01 -10.50 -10.62
CA LEU A 146 -3.22 -11.57 -11.23
C LEU A 146 -1.72 -11.41 -11.00
N LYS A 147 -1.27 -10.17 -10.86
CA LYS A 147 0.15 -9.85 -10.72
C LYS A 147 0.35 -8.55 -9.96
N THR A 148 1.36 -8.53 -9.11
CA THR A 148 1.85 -7.34 -8.43
C THR A 148 3.31 -7.13 -8.79
N GLU A 149 3.70 -5.90 -9.14
CA GLU A 149 5.11 -5.52 -9.33
C GLU A 149 5.51 -4.46 -8.32
N LEU A 150 6.65 -4.67 -7.65
CA LEU A 150 7.21 -3.77 -6.66
C LEU A 150 8.56 -3.26 -7.16
N PHE A 151 8.78 -1.95 -7.06
CA PHE A 151 10.01 -1.28 -7.47
C PHE A 151 10.62 -0.56 -6.28
N ILE A 152 11.89 -0.86 -6.03
CA ILE A 152 12.66 -0.26 -4.93
C ILE A 152 13.92 0.40 -5.48
N ASN A 153 14.33 1.48 -4.84
CA ASN A 153 15.60 2.13 -5.16
C ASN A 153 16.79 1.38 -4.53
N GLU A 154 18.00 1.87 -4.77
CA GLU A 154 19.24 1.25 -4.25
C GLU A 154 19.35 1.33 -2.72
N ASN A 155 18.60 2.22 -2.08
CA ASN A 155 18.47 2.34 -0.63
C ASN A 155 17.35 1.46 -0.06
N ASN A 156 16.80 0.54 -0.86
CA ASN A 156 15.71 -0.36 -0.51
C ASN A 156 14.44 0.37 -0.01
N GLN A 157 14.19 1.57 -0.54
CA GLN A 157 12.96 2.32 -0.31
C GLN A 157 11.95 2.03 -1.41
N LEU A 158 10.68 1.85 -1.01
CA LEU A 158 9.57 1.66 -1.94
C LEU A 158 9.39 2.90 -2.82
N HIS A 159 9.43 2.70 -4.14
CA HIS A 159 9.29 3.77 -5.11
C HIS A 159 7.99 3.64 -5.92
N LYS A 160 7.61 2.41 -6.29
CA LYS A 160 6.42 2.16 -7.09
C LYS A 160 5.84 0.78 -6.83
N LEU A 161 4.52 0.69 -6.88
CA LEU A 161 3.75 -0.55 -6.83
C LEU A 161 2.78 -0.60 -8.00
N ILE A 162 2.64 -1.75 -8.65
CA ILE A 162 1.72 -1.93 -9.79
C ILE A 162 0.87 -3.18 -9.56
N TYR A 163 -0.44 -3.03 -9.63
CA TYR A 163 -1.40 -4.13 -9.59
C TYR A 163 -1.98 -4.35 -10.98
N TYR A 164 -1.96 -5.59 -11.46
CA TYR A 164 -2.59 -6.01 -12.70
C TYR A 164 -3.86 -6.80 -12.36
N TYR A 165 -4.99 -6.31 -12.85
CA TYR A 165 -6.29 -6.86 -12.50
C TYR A 165 -6.75 -7.90 -13.51
N ASN A 166 -7.50 -8.89 -13.02
CA ASN A 166 -8.25 -9.78 -13.88
C ASN A 166 -9.54 -9.08 -14.34
N LYS A 167 -9.72 -8.95 -15.66
CA LYS A 167 -10.93 -8.35 -16.24
C LYS A 167 -12.18 -9.23 -16.09
N ASP A 168 -11.97 -10.53 -15.90
CA ASP A 168 -13.02 -11.53 -15.83
C ASP A 168 -13.41 -11.87 -14.37
N SER A 169 -12.72 -11.27 -13.38
CA SER A 169 -13.03 -11.47 -11.97
C SER A 169 -14.40 -10.86 -11.63
N LYS A 170 -15.28 -11.68 -11.06
CA LYS A 170 -16.61 -11.26 -10.59
C LYS A 170 -16.55 -10.41 -9.32
N GLU A 171 -15.41 -10.40 -8.62
CA GLU A 171 -15.30 -9.81 -7.28
C GLU A 171 -15.04 -8.30 -7.30
N VAL A 172 -14.68 -7.71 -8.45
CA VAL A 172 -14.12 -6.35 -8.48
C VAL A 172 -14.61 -5.56 -9.69
N SER A 173 -15.34 -4.46 -9.44
CA SER A 173 -15.86 -3.51 -10.43
C SER A 173 -14.81 -2.57 -11.05
N TYR A 174 -13.51 -2.86 -10.85
CA TYR A 174 -12.45 -1.98 -11.32
C TYR A 174 -12.23 -2.25 -12.81
N ASN A 175 -12.79 -1.36 -13.64
CA ASN A 175 -12.56 -1.35 -15.07
C ASN A 175 -11.11 -0.89 -15.38
N ALA A 176 -10.13 -1.69 -15.01
CA ALA A 176 -8.70 -1.40 -15.10
C ALA A 176 -7.94 -2.61 -15.62
N TYR A 177 -6.98 -2.38 -16.52
CA TYR A 177 -5.94 -3.36 -16.81
C TYR A 177 -4.86 -3.36 -15.71
N LYS A 178 -4.42 -2.17 -15.30
CA LYS A 178 -3.51 -2.01 -14.15
C LYS A 178 -3.76 -0.71 -13.39
N VAL A 179 -3.38 -0.72 -12.12
CA VAL A 179 -3.23 0.48 -11.29
C VAL A 179 -1.77 0.60 -10.89
N GLU A 180 -1.20 1.79 -11.01
CA GLU A 180 0.18 2.11 -10.67
C GLU A 180 0.19 3.17 -9.57
N ILE A 181 0.85 2.86 -8.45
CA ILE A 181 1.00 3.75 -7.30
C ILE A 181 2.47 4.17 -7.24
N LEU A 182 2.71 5.48 -7.36
CA LEU A 182 4.02 6.07 -7.20
C LEU A 182 4.16 6.66 -5.79
N TYR A 183 5.26 6.35 -5.12
CA TYR A 183 5.59 6.89 -3.80
C TYR A 183 6.67 7.97 -3.97
N LYS A 184 6.36 9.18 -3.51
CA LYS A 184 7.20 10.36 -3.61
C LYS A 184 7.44 10.96 -2.23
N ASN A 185 8.48 11.78 -2.11
CA ASN A 185 8.79 12.59 -0.93
C ASN A 185 8.69 11.78 0.38
N ILE A 186 9.48 10.69 0.46
CA ILE A 186 9.52 9.82 1.64
C ILE A 186 10.09 10.63 2.81
N MET A 187 9.30 10.77 3.87
CA MET A 187 9.67 11.46 5.11
C MET A 187 9.72 10.44 6.23
N THR A 188 10.80 10.40 7.00
CA THR A 188 10.99 9.44 8.11
C THR A 188 11.05 10.10 9.48
N ALA A 189 10.81 11.41 9.56
CA ALA A 189 10.84 12.18 10.80
C ALA A 189 9.84 13.35 10.78
N ASN A 190 9.52 13.86 11.96
CA ASN A 190 8.74 15.08 12.20
C ASN A 190 7.31 15.06 11.63
N ILE A 191 6.63 13.92 11.67
CA ILE A 191 5.21 13.87 11.30
C ILE A 191 4.39 14.52 12.42
N SER A 192 3.66 15.60 12.08
CA SER A 192 2.82 16.31 13.05
C SER A 192 1.75 15.37 13.64
N LYS A 193 1.49 15.53 14.94
CA LYS A 193 0.41 14.82 15.63
C LYS A 193 -0.97 15.24 15.13
N ASP A 194 -1.08 16.41 14.54
CA ASP A 194 -2.35 16.98 14.06
C ASP A 194 -2.97 16.14 12.92
N TYR A 195 -2.16 15.40 12.16
CA TYR A 195 -2.65 14.45 11.15
C TYR A 195 -3.51 13.33 11.76
N PHE A 196 -3.35 13.05 13.05
CA PHE A 196 -4.01 11.94 13.75
C PHE A 196 -5.06 12.41 14.74
N ASP A 197 -5.35 13.71 14.78
CA ASP A 197 -6.45 14.21 15.60
C ASP A 197 -7.78 14.01 14.87
N ILE A 198 -8.77 13.55 15.63
CA ILE A 198 -10.14 13.33 15.15
C ILE A 198 -11.14 14.24 15.85
N SER A 199 -10.66 15.13 16.73
CA SER A 199 -11.50 16.01 17.54
C SER A 199 -12.25 17.07 16.71
N ASP A 200 -11.75 17.39 15.52
CA ASP A 200 -12.43 18.29 14.60
C ASP A 200 -13.54 17.58 13.80
N ILE A 201 -13.60 16.24 13.82
CA ILE A 201 -14.58 15.42 13.09
C ILE A 201 -15.67 14.89 14.02
N ILE A 202 -15.27 14.30 15.14
CA ILE A 202 -16.20 13.69 16.10
C ILE A 202 -16.05 14.29 17.51
N SER A 203 -17.15 14.23 18.27
CA SER A 203 -17.28 14.66 19.66
C SER A 203 -18.05 13.62 20.48
N TRP A 204 -17.93 13.68 21.81
CA TRP A 204 -18.52 12.71 22.72
C TRP A 204 -19.50 13.43 23.65
N SER A 205 -20.71 12.90 23.73
CA SER A 205 -21.73 13.38 24.67
C SER A 205 -22.64 12.22 25.07
N ASN A 206 -22.88 12.07 26.37
CA ASN A 206 -23.69 10.99 26.95
C ASN A 206 -23.26 9.58 26.49
N ASN A 207 -21.95 9.32 26.49
CA ASN A 207 -21.33 8.06 26.02
C ASN A 207 -21.66 7.69 24.57
N LYS A 208 -22.09 8.65 23.75
CA LYS A 208 -22.32 8.49 22.31
C LYS A 208 -21.39 9.40 21.52
N VAL A 209 -21.00 8.93 20.34
CA VAL A 209 -20.20 9.67 19.38
C VAL A 209 -21.14 10.49 18.49
N HIS A 210 -20.78 11.74 18.24
CA HIS A 210 -21.52 12.69 17.42
C HIS A 210 -20.57 13.38 16.45
N LEU A 211 -21.06 13.79 15.29
CA LEU A 211 -20.30 14.66 14.39
C LEU A 211 -20.19 16.08 14.98
N THR A 212 -19.05 16.71 14.77
CA THR A 212 -18.89 18.13 15.11
C THR A 212 -19.70 19.01 14.15
N LYS A 213 -19.84 20.31 14.49
CA LYS A 213 -20.51 21.29 13.63
C LYS A 213 -19.87 21.39 12.23
N LYS A 214 -18.56 21.13 12.10
CA LYS A 214 -17.85 21.14 10.81
C LYS A 214 -18.38 20.06 9.86
N TYR A 215 -18.91 18.96 10.40
CA TYR A 215 -19.44 17.83 9.65
C TYR A 215 -20.96 17.68 9.83
N SER A 216 -21.69 18.75 10.17
CA SER A 216 -23.15 18.66 10.41
C SER A 216 -23.98 18.27 9.19
N GLY A 217 -23.41 18.37 7.98
CA GLY A 217 -24.02 17.92 6.73
C GLY A 217 -23.67 16.48 6.35
N TYR A 218 -22.97 15.74 7.21
CA TYR A 218 -22.58 14.35 6.98
C TYR A 218 -23.45 13.40 7.81
N THR A 219 -23.55 12.16 7.36
CA THR A 219 -24.16 11.05 8.09
C THR A 219 -23.08 10.29 8.88
N LEU A 220 -23.32 10.05 10.18
CA LEU A 220 -22.45 9.21 11.01
C LEU A 220 -22.86 7.74 10.88
N LEU A 221 -21.90 6.89 10.52
CA LEU A 221 -22.01 5.45 10.43
C LEU A 221 -21.14 4.79 11.53
N HIS A 222 -21.53 3.58 11.95
CA HIS A 222 -20.91 2.81 13.04
C HIS A 222 -20.48 1.41 12.59
#